data_AF-A0A366HQ71-F1
#
_entry.id   AF-A0A366HQ71-F1
#
_cell.length_a   1.000
_cell.length_b   1.000
_cell.length_c   1.000
_cell.angle_alpha   90.00
_cell.angle_beta   90.00
_cell.angle_gamma   90.00
#
_symmetry.space_group_name_H-M   'P 1'
#
loop_
_entity.id
_entity.type
_entity.pdbx_description
1 polymer ?
#
loop_
_entity_poly.entity_id
_entity_poly.type
_entity_poly.pdbx_seq_one_letter_code
_entity_poly.pdbx_strand_id
1 'polypeptide(L)'
;MKKPPSQHTNTYWLSPDGQHVNGPYSMTQILAMHQVAPLAPDMPMRLEGTDSWATVADWLPIVVPQSPRARAREAATARAQNPAIPPWTLLAGLGIAVAAVLYYFFVL
;
A
#
# COMPACT_ATOMS: atom_id res chain seq x y z
N MET A 1 -19.67 -14.57 -33.30
CA MET A 1 -18.71 -15.11 -32.30
C MET A 1 -17.97 -13.93 -31.67
N LYS A 2 -18.40 -13.46 -30.50
CA LYS A 2 -17.67 -12.42 -29.74
C LYS A 2 -16.51 -13.13 -29.04
N LYS A 3 -15.29 -12.91 -29.54
CA LYS A 3 -14.05 -13.30 -28.85
C LYS A 3 -14.09 -12.59 -27.48
N PRO A 4 -14.11 -13.28 -26.33
CA PRO A 4 -14.05 -12.60 -25.05
C PRO A 4 -12.75 -11.78 -25.05
N PRO A 5 -12.77 -10.56 -24.47
CA PRO A 5 -11.58 -9.73 -24.42
C PRO A 5 -10.49 -10.60 -23.82
N SER A 6 -9.37 -10.72 -24.53
CA SER A 6 -8.12 -11.25 -24.01
C SER A 6 -7.71 -10.32 -22.86
N GLN A 7 -8.35 -10.51 -21.71
CA GLN A 7 -7.78 -10.13 -20.44
C GLN A 7 -6.43 -10.83 -20.47
N HIS A 8 -5.37 -10.04 -20.44
CA HIS A 8 -4.07 -10.52 -20.03
C HIS A 8 -4.30 -11.05 -18.60
N THR A 9 -4.79 -12.28 -18.53
CA THR A 9 -5.02 -13.00 -17.29
C THR A 9 -3.62 -13.32 -16.84
N ASN A 10 -3.02 -12.40 -16.11
CA ASN A 10 -1.76 -12.64 -15.43
C ASN A 10 -1.98 -13.92 -14.62
N THR A 11 -1.32 -14.99 -15.06
CA THR A 11 -1.39 -16.29 -14.42
C THR A 11 -0.23 -16.45 -13.47
N TYR A 12 -0.50 -17.07 -12.34
CA TYR A 12 0.42 -17.13 -11.22
C TYR A 12 0.64 -18.58 -10.82
N TRP A 13 1.85 -18.86 -10.38
CA TRP A 13 2.28 -20.17 -9.93
C TRP A 13 2.65 -20.08 -8.46
N LEU A 14 2.14 -21.01 -7.65
CA LEU A 14 2.42 -21.09 -6.22
C LEU A 14 3.31 -22.28 -5.96
N SER A 15 4.25 -22.18 -5.02
CA SER A 15 5.05 -23.33 -4.59
C SER A 15 5.02 -23.48 -3.07
N PRO A 16 4.01 -24.18 -2.51
CA PRO A 16 3.82 -24.25 -1.05
C PRO A 16 4.98 -24.87 -0.28
N ASP A 17 5.69 -25.80 -0.90
CA ASP A 17 6.81 -26.56 -0.32
C ASP A 17 8.16 -26.21 -0.95
N GLY A 18 8.18 -25.22 -1.85
CA GLY A 18 9.37 -24.83 -2.62
C GLY A 18 9.88 -25.88 -3.61
N GLN A 19 9.20 -27.03 -3.73
CA GLN A 19 9.62 -28.13 -4.61
C GLN A 19 8.59 -28.39 -5.71
N HIS A 20 7.31 -28.28 -5.39
CA HIS A 20 6.22 -28.46 -6.34
C HIS A 20 5.63 -27.12 -6.72
N VAL A 21 5.46 -26.92 -8.03
CA VAL A 21 4.87 -25.71 -8.59
C VAL A 21 3.42 -26.02 -8.96
N ASN A 22 2.49 -25.40 -8.24
CA ASN A 22 1.06 -25.54 -8.42
C ASN A 22 0.52 -24.37 -9.26
N GLY A 23 -0.34 -24.67 -10.22
CA GLY A 23 -0.93 -23.67 -11.10
C GLY A 23 -1.14 -24.20 -12.51
N PRO A 24 -1.42 -23.32 -13.47
CA PRO A 24 -1.43 -21.86 -13.33
C PRO A 24 -2.78 -21.35 -12.75
N TYR A 25 -2.73 -20.39 -11.82
CA TYR A 25 -3.89 -19.78 -11.17
C TYR A 25 -4.10 -18.32 -11.58
N SER A 26 -5.34 -17.86 -11.67
CA SER A 26 -5.61 -16.41 -11.77
C SER A 26 -5.48 -15.73 -10.40
N MET A 27 -5.22 -14.42 -10.37
CA MET A 27 -5.25 -13.65 -9.11
C MET A 27 -6.59 -13.79 -8.37
N THR A 28 -7.71 -13.86 -9.12
CA THR A 28 -9.04 -14.08 -8.53
C THR A 28 -9.16 -15.45 -7.85
N GLN A 29 -8.56 -16.50 -8.41
CA GLN A 29 -8.51 -17.82 -7.77
C GLN A 29 -7.62 -17.81 -6.53
N ILE A 30 -6.46 -17.15 -6.59
CA ILE A 30 -5.55 -17.01 -5.43
C ILE A 30 -6.25 -16.27 -4.29
N LEU A 31 -6.96 -15.19 -4.58
CA LEU A 31 -7.75 -14.46 -3.58
C LEU A 31 -8.88 -15.33 -2.99
N ALA A 32 -9.58 -16.10 -3.83
CA ALA A 32 -10.62 -17.01 -3.36
C ALA A 32 -10.03 -18.13 -2.47
N MET A 33 -8.87 -18.67 -2.85
CA MET A 33 -8.13 -19.64 -2.02
C MET A 33 -7.73 -19.02 -0.68
N HIS A 34 -7.12 -17.83 -0.69
CA HIS A 34 -6.73 -17.11 0.52
C HIS A 34 -7.90 -16.81 1.47
N GLN A 35 -9.11 -16.61 0.93
CA GLN A 35 -10.33 -16.43 1.74
C GLN A 35 -10.79 -17.71 2.43
N VAL A 36 -10.63 -18.88 1.78
CA VAL A 36 -11.01 -20.18 2.35
C VAL A 36 -9.94 -20.68 3.31
N ALA A 37 -8.68 -20.57 2.92
CA ALA A 37 -7.51 -20.96 3.70
C ALA A 37 -6.41 -19.90 3.47
N PRO A 38 -6.05 -19.11 4.49
CA PRO A 38 -5.00 -18.12 4.37
C PRO A 38 -3.71 -18.76 3.86
N LEU A 39 -3.25 -18.30 2.69
CA LEU A 39 -1.95 -18.72 2.14
C LEU A 39 -0.84 -18.17 3.04
N ALA A 40 0.21 -18.96 3.24
CA ALA A 40 1.34 -18.53 4.05
C ALA A 40 2.00 -17.29 3.39
N PRO A 41 2.30 -16.23 4.16
CA PRO A 41 2.80 -14.97 3.60
C PRO A 41 4.17 -15.13 2.92
N ASP A 42 4.99 -16.06 3.42
CA ASP A 42 6.30 -16.46 2.91
C ASP A 42 6.23 -17.46 1.75
N MET A 43 5.03 -17.89 1.35
CA MET A 43 4.85 -18.85 0.26
C MET A 43 5.37 -18.25 -1.06
N PRO A 44 6.26 -18.96 -1.77
CA PRO A 44 6.70 -18.56 -3.09
C PRO A 44 5.55 -18.48 -4.11
N MET A 45 5.49 -17.35 -4.80
CA MET A 45 4.53 -17.01 -5.84
C MET A 45 5.27 -16.37 -7.02
N ARG A 46 5.00 -16.85 -8.23
CA ARG A 46 5.63 -16.36 -9.46
C ARG A 46 4.58 -15.99 -10.49
N LEU A 47 4.75 -14.82 -11.09
CA LEU A 47 3.95 -14.38 -12.23
C LEU A 47 4.47 -15.04 -13.52
N GLU A 48 3.55 -15.55 -14.34
CA GLU A 48 3.86 -16.09 -15.66
C GLU A 48 4.60 -15.06 -16.53
N GLY A 49 5.68 -15.50 -17.18
CA GLY A 49 6.56 -14.62 -17.96
C GLY A 49 7.60 -13.85 -17.14
N THR A 50 7.64 -14.04 -15.82
CA THR A 50 8.70 -13.50 -14.95
C THR A 50 9.54 -14.65 -14.41
N ASP A 51 10.87 -14.54 -14.46
CA ASP A 51 11.77 -15.55 -13.87
C ASP A 51 11.99 -15.37 -12.36
N SER A 52 11.41 -14.31 -11.78
CA SER A 52 11.55 -13.98 -10.37
C SER A 52 10.42 -14.58 -9.54
N TRP A 53 10.79 -15.32 -8.49
CA TRP A 53 9.88 -15.71 -7.43
C TRP A 53 9.78 -14.57 -6.41
N ALA A 54 8.57 -14.25 -6.02
CA ALA A 54 8.27 -13.33 -4.92
C ALA A 54 7.42 -14.06 -3.88
N THR A 55 7.12 -13.44 -2.75
CA THR A 55 6.31 -14.08 -1.70
C THR A 55 4.86 -13.64 -1.80
N VAL A 56 3.92 -14.48 -1.36
CA VAL A 56 2.48 -14.12 -1.34
C VAL A 56 2.23 -12.78 -0.63
N ALA A 57 3.01 -12.46 0.40
CA ALA A 57 3.00 -11.18 1.10
C ALA A 57 3.28 -9.96 0.21
N ASP A 58 4.10 -10.12 -0.84
CA ASP A 58 4.45 -9.03 -1.76
C ASP A 58 3.31 -8.71 -2.73
N TRP A 59 2.40 -9.67 -2.95
CA TRP A 59 1.31 -9.56 -3.93
C TRP A 59 -0.06 -9.34 -3.29
N LEU A 60 -0.33 -10.06 -2.20
CA LEU A 60 -1.57 -9.94 -1.46
C LEU A 60 -1.37 -8.93 -0.33
N PRO A 61 -2.24 -7.92 -0.18
CA PRO A 61 -2.20 -7.09 1.00
C PRO A 61 -2.45 -8.00 2.20
N ILE A 62 -1.40 -8.28 2.97
CA ILE A 62 -1.54 -8.99 4.23
C ILE A 62 -2.42 -8.09 5.08
N VAL A 63 -3.70 -8.40 5.16
CA VAL A 63 -4.55 -7.89 6.22
C VAL A 63 -4.09 -8.66 7.46
N VAL A 64 -2.95 -8.25 8.01
CA VAL A 64 -2.58 -8.61 9.38
C VAL A 64 -3.80 -8.16 10.18
N PRO A 65 -4.50 -9.04 10.91
CA PRO A 65 -5.52 -8.58 11.83
C PRO A 65 -4.80 -7.69 12.84
N GLN A 66 -4.83 -6.38 12.59
CA GLN A 66 -4.24 -5.39 13.48
C GLN A 66 -5.04 -5.53 14.77
N SER A 67 -4.43 -6.20 15.75
CA SER A 67 -4.99 -6.26 17.09
C SER A 67 -5.41 -4.84 17.51
N PRO A 68 -6.53 -4.65 18.22
CA PRO A 68 -6.97 -3.33 18.67
C PRO A 68 -5.86 -2.55 19.39
N ARG A 69 -4.93 -3.28 20.02
CA ARG A 69 -3.72 -2.76 20.67
C ARG A 69 -2.68 -2.17 19.71
N ALA A 70 -2.50 -2.76 18.52
CA ALA A 70 -1.62 -2.21 17.48
C ALA A 70 -2.18 -0.92 16.89
N ARG A 71 -3.49 -0.88 16.59
CA ARG A 71 -4.19 0.35 16.17
C ARG A 71 -4.11 1.45 17.23
N ALA A 72 -4.30 1.10 18.50
CA ALA A 72 -4.20 2.07 19.59
C ALA A 72 -2.79 2.64 19.73
N ARG A 73 -1.75 1.83 19.49
CA ARG A 73 -0.37 2.31 19.45
C ARG A 73 -0.14 3.28 18.30
N GLU A 74 -0.51 2.93 17.07
CA GLU A 74 -0.35 3.81 15.90
C GLU A 74 -1.12 5.13 16.05
N ALA A 75 -2.34 5.09 16.58
CA ALA A 75 -3.10 6.30 16.88
C ALA A 75 -2.44 7.16 17.98
N ALA A 76 -1.84 6.54 18.99
CA ALA A 76 -1.10 7.24 20.02
C ALA A 76 0.18 7.89 19.47
N THR A 77 0.92 7.20 18.59
CA THR A 77 2.11 7.78 17.94
C THR A 77 1.74 8.91 16.99
N ALA A 78 0.68 8.75 16.18
CA ALA A 78 0.23 9.81 15.27
C ALA A 78 -0.25 11.06 16.03
N ARG A 79 -0.87 10.88 17.20
CA ARG A 79 -1.27 11.99 18.07
C ARG A 79 -0.09 12.65 18.79
N ALA A 80 0.95 11.90 19.11
CA ALA A 80 2.20 12.43 19.67
C ALA A 80 3.05 13.18 18.62
N GLN A 81 2.93 12.81 17.34
CA GLN A 81 3.66 13.39 16.22
C GLN A 81 2.98 14.59 15.56
N ASN A 82 1.83 15.05 16.05
CA ASN A 82 1.25 16.31 15.59
C ASN A 82 1.75 17.42 16.54
N PRO A 83 2.91 18.07 16.28
CA PRO A 83 3.27 19.26 17.02
C PRO A 83 2.17 20.26 16.71
N ALA A 84 1.33 20.56 17.71
CA ALA A 84 0.35 21.63 17.61
C ALA A 84 1.12 22.89 17.20
N ILE A 85 1.05 23.23 15.91
CA ILE A 85 1.72 24.39 15.35
C ILE A 85 1.19 25.56 16.16
N PRO A 86 2.01 26.19 17.01
CA PRO A 86 1.49 27.14 17.95
C PRO A 86 1.03 28.37 17.15
N PRO A 87 -0.15 28.94 17.45
CA PRO A 87 -0.83 29.88 16.56
C PRO A 87 0.00 31.13 16.20
N TRP A 88 1.04 31.44 16.97
CA TRP A 88 1.98 32.52 16.67
C TRP A 88 2.85 32.28 15.42
N THR A 89 3.13 31.03 15.00
CA THR A 89 3.89 30.77 13.76
C THR A 89 3.09 31.12 12.50
N LEU A 90 1.77 30.96 12.53
CA LEU A 90 0.90 31.40 11.42
C LEU A 90 0.84 32.92 11.29
N LEU A 91 0.84 33.63 12.43
CA LEU A 91 0.86 35.10 12.47
C LEU A 91 2.18 35.68 11.94
N ALA A 92 3.32 35.05 12.28
CA ALA A 92 4.63 35.47 11.77
C ALA A 92 4.72 35.35 10.25
N GLY A 93 4.24 34.23 9.67
CA GLY A 93 4.22 34.03 8.22
C GLY A 93 3.32 35.03 7.49
N LEU A 94 2.14 35.33 8.05
CA LEU A 94 1.21 36.31 7.47
C LEU A 94 1.80 37.73 7.49
N GLY A 95 2.47 38.12 8.57
CA GLY A 95 3.13 39.43 8.66
C GLY A 95 4.20 39.65 7.60
N ILE A 96 5.01 38.62 7.31
CA ILE A 96 6.04 38.67 6.26
C ILE A 96 5.40 38.80 4.87
N ALA A 97 4.33 38.04 4.59
CA ALA A 97 3.63 38.11 3.31
C ALA A 97 3.00 39.49 3.08
N VAL A 98 2.35 40.06 4.10
CA VAL A 98 1.75 41.40 4.00
C VAL A 98 2.81 42.48 3.80
N ALA A 99 3.94 42.41 4.52
CA ALA A 99 5.04 43.34 4.35
C ALA A 99 5.65 43.28 2.93
N ALA A 100 5.82 42.07 2.38
CA ALA A 100 6.33 41.89 1.02
C ALA A 100 5.38 42.45 -0.05
N VAL A 101 4.06 42.24 0.12
CA VAL A 101 3.04 42.81 -0.78
C VAL A 101 3.01 44.33 -0.68
N LEU A 102 3.03 44.89 0.53
CA LEU A 102 3.07 46.34 0.72
C LEU A 102 4.35 46.95 0.13
N TYR A 103 5.51 46.33 0.33
CA TYR A 103 6.76 46.76 -0.28
C TYR A 103 6.66 46.75 -1.82
N TYR A 104 6.11 45.69 -2.39
CA TYR A 104 5.92 45.59 -3.85
C TYR A 104 4.99 46.68 -4.41
N PHE A 105 3.93 47.07 -3.68
CA PHE A 105 2.97 48.08 -4.13
C PHE A 105 3.39 49.54 -3.88
N PHE A 106 4.30 49.79 -2.93
CA PHE A 106 4.71 51.16 -2.57
C PHE A 106 6.10 51.55 -3.08
N VAL A 107 6.94 50.60 -3.49
CA VAL A 107 8.33 50.85 -3.94
C VAL A 107 8.50 50.66 -5.46
N LEU A 108 7.56 49.99 -6.14
CA LEU A 108 7.50 49.86 -7.59
C LEU A 108 6.47 50.84 -8.19
#